data_AF-A0A954XF65-F1
#
_entry.id   AF-A0A954XF65-F1
#
_cell.length_a   1.000
_cell.length_b   1.000
_cell.length_c   1.000
_cell.angle_alpha   90.00
_cell.angle_beta   90.00
_cell.angle_gamma   90.00
#
_symmetry.space_group_name_H-M   'P 1'
#
loop_
_entity.id
_entity.type
_entity.pdbx_description
1 polymer ?
#
loop_
_entity_poly.entity_id
_entity_poly.type
_entity_poly.pdbx_seq_one_letter_code
_entity_poly.pdbx_strand_id
1 'polypeptide(L)'
;MSSQCLYAQLLVLAAVFAGYSTIGSTLALGEDGTSKSEKATERRKDDQQADEVARVAAEIDRLIAQHWTENDIQPTEPAGDAEYLRRVYLHISGCIPPVSVTREFLMDESPNKRRLVVEQLLDEAGYIVNSTRYWRRAMLPETESDLQTRFVVPGFETWLREHMTTNTPYDQLVREIINTPLDNDNRNEYFARLQSSSPLAFYQAKQVAPENLAAATSRIFLGVQIECAQCHDHPFD
;
A
#
# COMPACT_ATOMS: atom_id res chain seq x y z
N MET A 1 39.13 -24.97 11.75
CA MET A 1 39.38 -26.39 12.12
C MET A 1 38.71 -26.60 13.46
N SER A 2 37.62 -27.34 13.64
CA SER A 2 36.88 -28.28 12.81
C SER A 2 35.49 -28.39 13.46
N SER A 3 34.42 -28.17 12.71
CA SER A 3 33.54 -29.21 12.17
C SER A 3 32.79 -30.03 13.22
N GLN A 4 31.47 -29.81 13.24
CA GLN A 4 30.41 -30.82 13.10
C GLN A 4 30.19 -31.84 14.23
N CYS A 5 29.00 -31.75 14.83
CA CYS A 5 28.16 -32.87 15.25
C CYS A 5 26.72 -32.32 15.28
N LEU A 6 25.96 -32.28 14.17
CA LEU A 6 25.18 -33.35 13.54
C LEU A 6 24.23 -34.13 14.48
N TYR A 7 22.93 -34.00 14.17
CA TYR A 7 21.87 -35.02 14.10
C TYR A 7 20.92 -35.29 15.27
N ALA A 8 19.61 -35.07 14.96
CA ALA A 8 18.40 -35.90 15.20
C ALA A 8 17.22 -35.00 15.61
N GLN A 9 16.00 -34.99 15.05
CA GLN A 9 15.23 -35.74 14.02
C GLN A 9 14.05 -34.80 13.64
N LEU A 10 13.80 -34.46 12.37
CA LEU A 10 12.90 -35.11 11.37
C LEU A 10 11.43 -35.37 11.76
N LEU A 11 10.55 -34.81 10.91
CA LEU A 11 9.27 -35.32 10.35
C LEU A 11 7.95 -35.16 11.11
N VAL A 12 7.07 -34.30 10.56
CA VAL A 12 5.79 -34.75 9.97
C VAL A 12 5.56 -34.03 8.63
N LEU A 13 5.29 -34.84 7.60
CA LEU A 13 5.04 -34.53 6.18
C LEU A 13 3.56 -34.24 5.92
N ALA A 14 3.32 -33.35 4.95
CA ALA A 14 2.37 -33.40 3.84
C ALA A 14 1.06 -34.23 3.91
N ALA A 15 -0.07 -33.55 3.69
CA ALA A 15 -1.24 -33.86 2.84
C ALA A 15 -2.39 -32.94 3.33
N VAL A 16 -3.17 -32.21 2.52
CA VAL A 16 -4.06 -32.69 1.46
C VAL A 16 -4.28 -31.57 0.43
N PHE A 17 -3.60 -31.68 -0.71
CA PHE A 17 -4.15 -31.28 -2.01
C PHE A 17 -4.83 -32.53 -2.56
N ALA A 18 -6.16 -32.53 -2.68
CA ALA A 18 -6.97 -33.38 -3.57
C ALA A 18 -8.45 -33.39 -3.13
N GLY A 19 -9.22 -32.43 -3.63
CA GLY A 19 -10.66 -32.60 -3.83
C GLY A 19 -10.89 -32.94 -5.29
N TYR A 20 -10.83 -34.24 -5.62
CA TYR A 20 -11.04 -34.75 -6.97
C TYR A 20 -12.46 -34.44 -7.46
N SER A 21 -12.51 -33.87 -8.66
CA SER A 21 -13.63 -33.92 -9.59
C SER A 21 -14.17 -35.35 -9.72
N THR A 22 -15.39 -35.58 -9.25
CA THR A 22 -16.16 -36.78 -9.61
C THR A 22 -16.64 -36.65 -11.05
N ILE A 23 -16.19 -37.58 -11.90
CA ILE A 23 -16.71 -37.81 -13.25
C ILE A 23 -18.12 -38.38 -13.10
N GLY A 24 -19.13 -37.53 -13.25
CA GLY A 24 -20.51 -37.92 -13.50
C GLY A 24 -20.76 -37.84 -15.00
N SER A 25 -20.72 -38.98 -15.69
CA SER A 25 -21.24 -39.09 -17.05
C SER A 25 -22.76 -39.02 -16.99
N THR A 26 -23.33 -37.85 -17.30
CA THR A 26 -24.76 -37.70 -17.59
C THR A 26 -24.87 -36.98 -18.93
N LEU A 27 -25.52 -37.64 -19.89
CA LEU A 27 -25.78 -37.10 -21.22
C LEU A 27 -26.59 -35.80 -21.14
N ALA A 28 -26.03 -34.75 -21.75
CA ALA A 28 -26.63 -33.60 -22.43
C ALA A 28 -28.04 -33.13 -22.02
N LEU A 29 -28.13 -31.86 -21.58
CA LEU A 29 -28.58 -30.71 -22.40
C LEU A 29 -28.76 -29.46 -21.51
N GLY A 30 -28.00 -28.40 -21.81
CA GLY A 30 -28.30 -27.02 -21.39
C GLY A 30 -27.71 -26.57 -20.05
N GLU A 31 -26.75 -25.65 -20.11
CA GLU A 31 -26.64 -24.41 -19.30
C GLU A 31 -25.25 -23.76 -19.49
N ASP A 32 -25.06 -23.04 -20.60
CA ASP A 32 -23.88 -22.20 -20.88
C ASP A 32 -24.20 -20.70 -20.67
N GLY A 33 -25.20 -20.41 -19.81
CA GLY A 33 -25.79 -19.08 -19.63
C GLY A 33 -25.34 -18.31 -18.38
N THR A 34 -24.97 -19.01 -17.30
CA THR A 34 -24.61 -18.40 -16.00
C THR A 34 -23.22 -17.74 -16.05
N SER A 35 -22.22 -18.44 -16.61
CA SER A 35 -20.83 -17.97 -16.76
C SER A 35 -20.66 -16.72 -17.65
N LYS A 36 -21.51 -16.56 -18.68
CA LYS A 36 -21.49 -15.37 -19.56
C LYS A 36 -22.10 -14.13 -18.90
N SER A 37 -23.14 -14.33 -18.08
CA SER A 37 -23.82 -13.25 -17.36
C SER A 37 -22.94 -12.67 -16.24
N GLU A 38 -22.26 -13.54 -15.49
CA GLU A 38 -21.31 -13.12 -14.44
C GLU A 38 -20.12 -12.34 -15.03
N LYS A 39 -19.48 -12.88 -16.08
CA LYS A 39 -18.37 -12.20 -16.77
C LYS A 39 -18.74 -10.88 -17.45
N ALA A 40 -20.00 -10.72 -17.86
CA ALA A 40 -20.51 -9.47 -18.42
C ALA A 40 -20.81 -8.45 -17.31
N THR A 41 -21.21 -8.93 -16.13
CA THR A 41 -21.48 -8.07 -14.96
C THR A 41 -20.18 -7.57 -14.33
N GLU A 42 -19.16 -8.42 -14.22
CA GLU A 42 -17.82 -8.03 -13.75
C GLU A 42 -17.19 -6.97 -14.67
N ARG A 43 -17.16 -7.21 -15.99
CA ARG A 43 -16.66 -6.21 -16.95
C ARG A 43 -17.37 -4.86 -16.85
N ARG A 44 -18.70 -4.86 -16.69
CA ARG A 44 -19.47 -3.61 -16.53
C ARG A 44 -19.09 -2.85 -15.27
N LYS A 45 -18.76 -3.55 -14.18
CA LYS A 45 -18.27 -2.91 -12.95
C LYS A 45 -16.88 -2.33 -13.14
N ASP A 46 -15.99 -3.07 -13.80
CA ASP A 46 -14.62 -2.62 -14.10
C ASP A 46 -14.63 -1.38 -15.01
N ASP A 47 -15.47 -1.38 -16.06
CA ASP A 47 -15.64 -0.24 -16.96
C ASP A 47 -16.18 1.00 -16.22
N GLN A 48 -17.21 0.81 -15.37
CA GLN A 48 -17.77 1.90 -14.57
C GLN A 48 -16.76 2.48 -13.57
N GLN A 49 -15.93 1.62 -12.98
CA GLN A 49 -14.86 2.04 -12.06
C GLN A 49 -13.76 2.80 -12.81
N ALA A 50 -13.38 2.35 -14.01
CA ALA A 50 -12.41 3.07 -14.85
C ALA A 50 -12.91 4.46 -15.25
N ASP A 51 -14.19 4.58 -15.63
CA ASP A 51 -14.81 5.87 -15.96
C ASP A 51 -14.85 6.82 -14.74
N GLU A 52 -15.13 6.29 -13.55
CA GLU A 52 -15.11 7.07 -12.33
C GLU A 52 -13.70 7.57 -12.00
N VAL A 53 -12.68 6.70 -12.10
CA VAL A 53 -11.27 7.08 -11.88
C VAL A 53 -10.84 8.16 -12.87
N ALA A 54 -11.18 8.03 -14.14
CA ALA A 54 -10.87 9.03 -15.16
C ALA A 54 -11.53 10.38 -14.86
N ARG A 55 -12.80 10.37 -14.43
CA ARG A 55 -13.52 11.58 -14.02
C ARG A 55 -12.88 12.25 -12.81
N VAL A 56 -12.47 11.48 -11.80
CA VAL A 56 -11.80 12.00 -10.61
C VAL A 56 -10.44 12.60 -10.98
N ALA A 57 -9.65 11.92 -11.82
CA ALA A 57 -8.37 12.44 -12.29
C ALA A 57 -8.53 13.78 -13.04
N ALA A 58 -9.52 13.87 -13.94
CA ALA A 58 -9.80 15.11 -14.67
C ALA A 58 -10.21 16.26 -13.73
N GLU A 59 -10.94 15.96 -12.65
CA GLU A 59 -11.30 16.96 -11.64
C GLU A 59 -10.07 17.43 -10.83
N ILE A 60 -9.17 16.52 -10.48
CA ILE A 60 -7.90 16.87 -9.83
C ILE A 60 -7.07 17.78 -10.73
N ASP A 61 -6.91 17.41 -12.01
CA ASP A 61 -6.18 18.22 -12.98
C ASP A 61 -6.80 19.62 -13.14
N ARG A 62 -8.14 19.71 -13.14
CA ARG A 62 -8.87 20.99 -13.18
C ARG A 62 -8.55 21.85 -11.96
N LEU A 63 -8.57 21.27 -10.76
CA LEU A 63 -8.27 21.99 -9.52
C LEU A 63 -6.82 22.48 -9.47
N ILE A 64 -5.87 21.65 -9.93
CA ILE A 64 -4.45 22.02 -10.03
C ILE A 64 -4.26 23.17 -11.02
N ALA A 65 -4.86 23.07 -12.21
CA ALA A 65 -4.79 24.12 -13.23
C ALA A 65 -5.42 25.44 -12.77
N GLN A 66 -6.53 25.37 -12.02
CA GLN A 66 -7.14 26.53 -11.39
C GLN A 66 -6.18 27.20 -10.40
N HIS A 67 -5.56 26.42 -9.51
CA HIS A 67 -4.59 26.93 -8.54
C HIS A 67 -3.38 27.59 -9.23
N TRP A 68 -2.86 26.99 -10.31
CA TRP A 68 -1.78 27.60 -11.08
C TRP A 68 -2.18 28.93 -11.69
N THR A 69 -3.40 29.03 -12.24
CA THR A 69 -3.92 30.26 -12.84
C THR A 69 -4.08 31.37 -11.80
N GLU A 70 -4.62 31.05 -10.62
CA GLU A 70 -4.81 32.01 -9.52
C GLU A 70 -3.49 32.56 -8.95
N ASN A 71 -2.40 31.81 -9.11
CA ASN A 71 -1.08 32.15 -8.55
C ASN A 71 -0.04 32.49 -9.63
N ASP A 72 -0.46 32.72 -10.88
CA ASP A 72 0.41 33.03 -12.02
C ASP A 72 1.55 32.01 -12.23
N ILE A 73 1.31 30.74 -11.91
CA ILE A 73 2.29 29.65 -12.04
C ILE A 73 2.21 29.08 -13.46
N GLN A 74 3.34 29.05 -14.16
CA GLN A 74 3.46 28.37 -15.45
C GLN A 74 3.92 26.92 -15.24
N PRO A 75 3.14 25.91 -15.67
CA PRO A 75 3.54 24.52 -15.55
C PRO A 75 4.72 24.19 -16.46
N THR A 76 5.56 23.26 -16.01
CA THR A 76 6.68 22.74 -16.82
C THR A 76 6.17 21.84 -17.94
N GLU A 77 6.95 21.69 -19.00
CA GLU A 77 6.65 20.73 -20.07
C GLU A 77 6.52 19.30 -19.52
N PRO A 78 5.63 18.46 -20.11
CA PRO A 78 5.52 17.07 -19.73
C PRO A 78 6.85 16.33 -19.85
N ALA A 79 7.14 15.46 -18.89
CA ALA A 79 8.34 14.63 -18.93
C ALA A 79 8.39 13.79 -20.21
N GLY A 80 9.57 13.72 -20.83
CA GLY A 80 9.84 12.79 -21.92
C GLY A 80 9.79 11.32 -21.47
N ASP A 81 9.71 10.38 -22.40
CA ASP A 81 9.46 8.97 -22.07
C ASP A 81 10.52 8.32 -21.17
N ALA A 82 11.80 8.62 -21.40
CA ALA A 82 12.88 8.10 -20.56
C ALA A 82 12.80 8.61 -19.11
N GLU A 83 12.44 9.89 -18.95
CA GLU A 83 12.27 10.51 -17.65
C GLU A 83 11.01 9.99 -16.95
N TYR A 84 9.90 9.91 -17.67
CA TYR A 84 8.65 9.34 -17.18
C TYR A 84 8.86 7.93 -16.66
N LEU A 85 9.47 7.05 -17.46
CA LEU A 85 9.72 5.66 -17.08
C LEU A 85 10.54 5.56 -15.79
N ARG A 86 11.64 6.33 -15.70
CA ARG A 86 12.48 6.34 -14.50
C ARG A 86 11.70 6.81 -13.27
N ARG A 87 10.91 7.89 -13.39
CA ARG A 87 10.13 8.45 -12.28
C ARG A 87 9.07 7.46 -11.79
N VAL A 88 8.34 6.83 -12.70
CA VAL A 88 7.30 5.85 -12.35
C VAL A 88 7.89 4.62 -11.67
N TYR A 89 9.00 4.07 -12.17
CA TYR A 89 9.69 2.96 -11.51
C TYR A 89 10.16 3.32 -10.10
N LEU A 90 10.83 4.47 -9.93
CA LEU A 90 11.28 4.91 -8.61
C LEU A 90 10.10 5.16 -7.66
N HIS A 91 8.99 5.67 -8.17
CA HIS A 91 7.82 5.99 -7.37
C HIS A 91 7.03 4.75 -6.96
N ILE A 92 6.74 3.84 -7.90
CA ILE A 92 5.88 2.69 -7.67
C ILE A 92 6.68 1.54 -7.07
N SER A 93 7.77 1.11 -7.70
CA SER A 93 8.53 -0.07 -7.28
C SER A 93 9.74 0.25 -6.41
N GLY A 94 10.14 1.52 -6.29
CA GLY A 94 11.28 1.95 -5.46
C GLY A 94 12.64 1.57 -6.06
N CYS A 95 12.67 1.12 -7.32
CA CYS A 95 13.89 0.73 -8.02
C CYS A 95 13.96 1.41 -9.40
N ILE A 96 15.08 1.26 -10.09
CA ILE A 96 15.25 1.78 -11.47
C ILE A 96 14.79 0.73 -12.48
N PRO A 97 14.30 1.11 -13.68
CA PRO A 97 13.85 0.16 -14.68
C PRO A 97 15.02 -0.70 -15.18
N PRO A 98 14.80 -2.02 -15.43
CA PRO A 98 15.77 -2.85 -16.13
C PRO A 98 16.08 -2.30 -17.53
N VAL A 99 17.29 -2.54 -18.01
CA VAL A 99 17.73 -2.07 -19.34
C VAL A 99 16.86 -2.65 -20.47
N SER A 100 16.43 -3.91 -20.34
CA SER A 100 15.52 -4.56 -21.30
C SER A 100 14.19 -3.81 -21.41
N VAL A 101 13.52 -3.60 -20.28
CA VAL A 101 12.24 -2.88 -20.21
C VAL A 101 12.39 -1.45 -20.72
N THR A 102 13.50 -0.78 -20.37
CA THR A 102 13.77 0.57 -20.84
C THR A 102 13.84 0.64 -22.37
N ARG A 103 14.54 -0.31 -23.02
CA ARG A 103 14.62 -0.32 -24.48
C ARG A 103 13.27 -0.59 -25.13
N GLU A 104 12.52 -1.55 -24.60
CA GLU A 104 11.19 -1.89 -25.09
C GLU A 104 10.23 -0.70 -24.99
N PHE A 105 10.15 -0.06 -23.83
CA PHE A 105 9.29 1.10 -23.61
C PHE A 105 9.63 2.31 -24.49
N LEU A 106 10.92 2.52 -24.76
CA LEU A 106 11.38 3.62 -25.63
C LEU A 106 11.16 3.34 -27.12
N MET A 107 11.07 2.08 -27.52
CA MET A 107 10.76 1.67 -28.90
C MET A 107 9.25 1.55 -29.15
N ASP A 108 8.45 1.40 -28.09
CA ASP A 108 6.99 1.35 -28.20
C ASP A 108 6.41 2.73 -28.55
N GLU A 109 5.67 2.83 -29.64
CA GLU A 109 4.98 4.05 -30.08
C GLU A 109 3.49 4.05 -29.68
N SER A 110 3.04 3.03 -28.94
CA SER A 110 1.64 2.89 -28.56
C SER A 110 1.20 4.05 -27.66
N PRO A 111 0.05 4.69 -27.95
CA PRO A 111 -0.41 5.86 -27.21
C PRO A 111 -0.73 5.56 -25.73
N ASN A 112 -0.94 4.29 -25.38
CA ASN A 112 -1.26 3.82 -24.03
C ASN A 112 -0.07 3.25 -23.26
N LYS A 113 1.16 3.23 -23.81
CA LYS A 113 2.32 2.60 -23.16
C LYS A 113 2.59 3.10 -21.73
N ARG A 114 2.35 4.39 -21.49
CA ARG A 114 2.52 5.03 -20.17
C ARG A 114 1.55 4.50 -19.11
N ARG A 115 0.32 4.19 -19.52
CA ARG A 115 -0.70 3.58 -18.65
C ARG A 115 -0.34 2.11 -18.39
N LEU A 116 -0.01 1.37 -19.45
CA LEU A 116 0.31 -0.06 -19.36
C LEU A 116 1.49 -0.34 -18.42
N VAL A 117 2.54 0.47 -18.45
CA VAL A 117 3.68 0.29 -17.53
C VAL A 117 3.29 0.57 -16.07
N VAL A 118 2.37 1.51 -15.81
CA VAL A 118 1.86 1.77 -14.46
C VAL A 118 1.04 0.59 -13.97
N GLU A 119 0.12 0.08 -14.79
CA GLU A 119 -0.68 -1.11 -14.46
C GLU A 119 0.20 -2.31 -14.15
N GLN A 120 1.19 -2.60 -15.00
CA GLN A 120 2.15 -3.66 -14.75
C GLN A 120 2.88 -3.47 -13.41
N LEU A 121 3.36 -2.26 -13.11
CA LEU A 121 4.11 -2.01 -11.88
C LEU A 121 3.26 -2.12 -10.62
N LEU A 122 1.97 -1.77 -10.70
CA LEU A 122 1.03 -1.91 -9.58
C LEU A 122 0.73 -3.39 -9.28
N ASP A 123 0.79 -4.26 -10.29
CA ASP A 123 0.61 -5.71 -10.13
C ASP A 123 1.88 -6.44 -9.66
N GLU A 124 3.04 -5.77 -9.63
CA GLU A 124 4.31 -6.36 -9.21
C GLU A 124 4.51 -6.28 -7.69
N ALA A 125 5.21 -7.28 -7.13
CA ALA A 125 5.56 -7.31 -5.70
C ALA A 125 6.39 -6.08 -5.25
N GLY A 126 7.07 -5.42 -6.19
CA GLY A 126 7.81 -4.17 -5.95
C GLY A 126 6.91 -3.06 -5.41
N TYR A 127 5.68 -2.91 -5.93
CA TYR A 127 4.70 -1.95 -5.44
C TYR A 127 4.39 -2.19 -3.96
N ILE A 128 4.03 -3.42 -3.60
CA ILE A 128 3.70 -3.77 -2.20
C ILE A 128 4.87 -3.47 -1.27
N VAL A 129 6.09 -3.86 -1.64
CA VAL A 129 7.30 -3.63 -0.83
C VAL A 129 7.56 -2.13 -0.65
N ASN A 130 7.52 -1.36 -1.73
CA ASN A 130 7.85 0.06 -1.72
C ASN A 130 6.76 0.89 -1.02
N SER A 131 5.48 0.64 -1.31
CA SER A 131 4.35 1.29 -0.65
C SER A 131 4.33 1.01 0.85
N THR A 132 4.57 -0.23 1.27
CA THR A 132 4.69 -0.57 2.71
C THR A 132 5.79 0.25 3.37
N ARG A 133 6.98 0.33 2.74
CA ARG A 133 8.11 1.11 3.26
C ARG A 133 7.79 2.60 3.34
N TYR A 134 7.20 3.16 2.29
CA TYR A 134 6.81 4.57 2.24
C TYR A 134 5.83 4.90 3.37
N TRP A 135 4.73 4.15 3.47
CA TRP A 135 3.70 4.39 4.48
C TRP A 135 4.20 4.15 5.89
N ARG A 136 5.04 3.13 6.12
CA ARG A 136 5.68 2.92 7.43
C ARG A 136 6.54 4.12 7.82
N ARG A 137 7.35 4.65 6.89
CA ARG A 137 8.18 5.83 7.17
C ARG A 137 7.35 7.09 7.38
N ALA A 138 6.24 7.25 6.65
CA ALA A 138 5.34 8.38 6.80
C ALA A 138 4.58 8.34 8.14
N MET A 139 4.13 7.15 8.56
CA MET A 139 3.36 6.95 9.80
C MET A 139 4.26 6.87 11.05
N LEU A 140 5.47 6.32 10.94
CA LEU A 140 6.43 6.14 12.03
C LEU A 140 7.77 6.84 11.77
N PRO A 141 7.79 8.17 11.54
CA PRO A 141 9.03 8.90 11.24
C PRO A 141 10.05 8.82 12.39
N GLU A 142 9.62 8.59 13.62
CA GLU A 142 10.47 8.46 14.81
C GLU A 142 11.44 7.28 14.71
N THR A 143 11.04 6.21 14.00
CA THR A 143 11.86 5.00 13.83
C THR A 143 13.12 5.22 13.00
N GLU A 144 13.18 6.35 12.28
CA GLU A 144 14.33 6.72 11.47
C GLU A 144 15.47 7.27 12.34
N SER A 145 15.14 8.09 13.34
CA SER A 145 16.10 8.75 14.22
C SER A 145 16.28 8.08 15.59
N ASP A 146 15.24 7.41 16.12
CA ASP A 146 15.26 6.78 17.43
C ASP A 146 15.42 5.26 17.34
N LEU A 147 16.58 4.76 17.77
CA LEU A 147 16.85 3.31 17.83
C LEU A 147 15.91 2.58 18.80
N GLN A 148 15.39 3.25 19.82
CA GLN A 148 14.49 2.65 20.80
C GLN A 148 13.10 2.38 20.23
N THR A 149 12.69 2.99 19.11
CA THR A 149 11.41 2.69 18.47
C THR A 149 11.54 1.69 17.32
N ARG A 150 12.77 1.34 16.89
CA ARG A 150 12.95 0.41 15.75
C ARG A 150 12.44 -1.01 15.99
N PHE A 151 12.33 -1.44 17.25
CA PHE A 151 11.84 -2.78 17.55
C PHE A 151 10.35 -2.99 17.21
N VAL A 152 9.56 -1.91 17.07
CA VAL A 152 8.13 -2.04 16.68
C VAL A 152 7.92 -2.12 15.16
N VAL A 153 8.96 -1.87 14.36
CA VAL A 153 8.89 -1.83 12.90
C VAL A 153 8.46 -3.16 12.28
N PRO A 154 8.99 -4.34 12.68
CA PRO A 154 8.65 -5.59 12.01
C PRO A 154 7.15 -5.94 12.07
N GLY A 155 6.53 -5.80 13.24
CA GLY A 155 5.09 -6.07 13.42
C GLY A 155 4.21 -5.11 12.60
N PHE A 156 4.56 -3.82 12.61
CA PHE A 156 3.85 -2.80 11.86
C PHE A 156 4.03 -2.91 10.34
N GLU A 157 5.24 -3.19 9.86
CA GLU A 157 5.48 -3.43 8.43
C GLU A 157 4.75 -4.70 7.95
N THR A 158 4.64 -5.73 8.80
CA THR A 158 3.87 -6.93 8.48
C THR A 158 2.38 -6.58 8.32
N TRP A 159 1.82 -5.86 9.28
CA TRP A 159 0.43 -5.37 9.23
C TRP A 159 0.16 -4.48 8.02
N LEU A 160 0.99 -3.48 7.77
CA LEU A 160 0.85 -2.63 6.59
C LEU A 160 0.96 -3.45 5.30
N ARG A 161 1.89 -4.40 5.22
CA ARG A 161 2.06 -5.24 4.03
C ARG A 161 0.82 -6.09 3.76
N GLU A 162 0.17 -6.62 4.79
CA GLU A 162 -1.10 -7.36 4.66
C GLU A 162 -2.20 -6.48 4.04
N HIS A 163 -2.34 -5.24 4.52
CA HIS A 163 -3.30 -4.28 3.95
C HIS A 163 -2.97 -3.86 2.52
N MET A 164 -1.69 -3.62 2.21
CA MET A 164 -1.27 -3.28 0.85
C MET A 164 -1.53 -4.44 -0.11
N THR A 165 -1.25 -5.68 0.32
CA THR A 165 -1.42 -6.89 -0.49
C THR A 165 -2.90 -7.17 -0.78
N THR A 166 -3.78 -6.90 0.18
CA THR A 166 -5.23 -7.10 0.04
C THR A 166 -5.95 -5.89 -0.55
N ASN A 167 -5.20 -4.83 -0.90
CA ASN A 167 -5.75 -3.55 -1.36
C ASN A 167 -6.86 -3.04 -0.44
N THR A 168 -6.63 -3.06 0.87
CA THR A 168 -7.61 -2.64 1.87
C THR A 168 -7.99 -1.17 1.64
N PRO A 169 -9.30 -0.82 1.64
CA PRO A 169 -9.73 0.57 1.54
C PRO A 169 -9.07 1.46 2.59
N TYR A 170 -8.64 2.65 2.17
CA TYR A 170 -7.90 3.56 3.03
C TYR A 170 -8.66 3.92 4.32
N ASP A 171 -9.97 4.09 4.24
CA ASP A 171 -10.81 4.39 5.41
C ASP A 171 -10.82 3.26 6.44
N GLN A 172 -10.72 2.00 6.01
CA GLN A 172 -10.61 0.84 6.91
C GLN A 172 -9.24 0.79 7.56
N LEU A 173 -8.16 1.00 6.78
CA LEU A 173 -6.79 1.06 7.30
C LEU A 173 -6.66 2.15 8.39
N VAL A 174 -7.16 3.36 8.11
CA VAL A 174 -7.14 4.46 9.08
C VAL A 174 -8.00 4.13 10.30
N ARG A 175 -9.19 3.56 10.09
CA ARG A 175 -10.09 3.16 11.18
C ARG A 175 -9.45 2.16 12.13
N GLU A 176 -8.71 1.17 11.61
CA GLU A 176 -8.00 0.19 12.43
C GLU A 176 -6.91 0.85 13.28
N ILE A 177 -6.15 1.79 12.71
CA ILE A 177 -5.18 2.58 13.48
C ILE A 177 -5.90 3.33 14.59
N ILE A 178 -6.88 4.17 14.28
CA ILE A 178 -7.53 5.05 15.27
C ILE A 178 -8.27 4.28 16.37
N ASN A 179 -8.78 3.08 16.07
CA ASN A 179 -9.49 2.24 17.05
C ASN A 179 -8.60 1.15 17.66
N THR A 180 -7.27 1.27 17.59
CA THR A 180 -6.36 0.27 18.16
C THR A 180 -6.60 0.11 19.67
N PRO A 181 -6.92 -1.09 20.17
CA PRO A 181 -7.03 -1.34 21.61
C PRO A 181 -5.68 -1.16 22.31
N LEU A 182 -5.66 -0.40 23.41
CA LEU A 182 -4.44 -0.10 24.19
C LEU A 182 -4.39 -0.82 25.55
N ASP A 183 -5.24 -1.82 25.74
CA ASP A 183 -5.23 -2.69 26.91
C ASP A 183 -3.83 -3.27 27.16
N ASN A 184 -3.29 -2.97 28.33
CA ASN A 184 -1.90 -3.23 28.69
C ASN A 184 -1.76 -3.86 30.10
N ASP A 185 -2.83 -4.47 30.60
CA ASP A 185 -2.88 -5.13 31.92
C ASP A 185 -1.77 -6.18 32.07
N ASN A 186 -1.37 -6.81 30.96
CA ASN A 186 -0.24 -7.72 30.89
C ASN A 186 0.85 -7.20 29.95
N ARG A 187 1.97 -6.77 30.53
CA ARG A 187 3.15 -6.29 29.78
C ARG A 187 3.70 -7.28 28.75
N ASN A 188 3.67 -8.59 29.03
CA ASN A 188 4.18 -9.59 28.10
C ASN A 188 3.27 -9.72 26.88
N GLU A 189 1.96 -9.65 27.09
CA GLU A 189 0.96 -9.67 26.02
C GLU A 189 1.05 -8.42 25.15
N TYR A 190 1.19 -7.24 25.77
CA TYR A 190 1.43 -5.99 25.06
C TYR A 190 2.68 -6.05 24.18
N PHE A 191 3.81 -6.55 24.70
CA PHE A 191 5.03 -6.70 23.92
C PHE A 191 4.89 -7.73 22.80
N ALA A 192 4.19 -8.84 23.04
CA ALA A 192 3.89 -9.83 22.01
C ALA A 192 3.06 -9.22 20.87
N ARG A 193 2.06 -8.39 21.20
CA ARG A 193 1.24 -7.66 20.22
C ARG A 193 2.05 -6.69 19.37
N LEU A 194 3.01 -5.98 19.95
CA LEU A 194 3.94 -5.10 19.22
C LEU A 194 4.82 -5.85 18.21
N GLN A 195 5.12 -7.11 18.47
CA GLN A 195 5.89 -7.96 17.55
C GLN A 195 5.01 -8.70 16.54
N SER A 196 3.70 -8.78 16.79
CA SER A 196 2.73 -9.36 15.87
C SER A 196 2.27 -8.37 14.80
N SER A 197 1.55 -8.85 13.79
CA SER A 197 0.86 -7.98 12.82
C SER A 197 -0.18 -7.12 13.55
N SER A 198 0.15 -5.85 13.79
CA SER A 198 -0.70 -4.92 14.54
C SER A 198 -0.41 -3.44 14.22
N PRO A 199 -1.43 -2.56 14.25
CA PRO A 199 -1.24 -1.11 14.17
C PRO A 199 -0.68 -0.48 15.46
N LEU A 200 -0.52 -1.25 16.55
CA LEU A 200 -0.12 -0.77 17.88
C LEU A 200 1.21 0.02 17.91
N ALA A 201 2.10 -0.24 16.95
CA ALA A 201 3.33 0.51 16.78
C ALA A 201 3.10 2.02 16.57
N PHE A 202 1.98 2.42 15.96
CA PHE A 202 1.60 3.83 15.78
C PHE A 202 1.48 4.54 17.14
N TYR A 203 0.93 3.86 18.14
CA TYR A 203 0.78 4.43 19.48
C TYR A 203 2.09 4.36 20.26
N GLN A 204 2.78 3.22 20.19
CA GLN A 204 4.03 3.02 20.92
C GLN A 204 5.13 3.98 20.46
N ALA A 205 5.25 4.24 19.16
CA ALA A 205 6.22 5.22 18.63
C ALA A 205 5.93 6.65 19.10
N LYS A 206 4.67 6.94 19.43
CA LYS A 206 4.18 8.24 19.93
C LYS A 206 4.18 8.28 21.46
N GLN A 207 4.78 7.27 22.10
CA GLN A 207 4.86 7.11 23.55
C GLN A 207 3.49 7.01 24.23
N VAL A 208 2.43 6.73 23.46
CA VAL A 208 1.03 6.74 23.94
C VAL A 208 0.63 8.11 24.52
N ALA A 209 1.34 9.18 24.16
CA ALA A 209 1.07 10.53 24.63
C ALA A 209 -0.05 11.16 23.78
N PRO A 210 -1.16 11.64 24.39
CA PRO A 210 -2.30 12.20 23.65
C PRO A 210 -1.92 13.31 22.67
N GLU A 211 -0.99 14.18 23.07
CA GLU A 211 -0.51 15.32 22.30
C GLU A 211 0.28 14.90 21.05
N ASN A 212 1.13 13.87 21.16
CA ASN A 212 1.87 13.29 20.04
C ASN A 212 0.96 12.53 19.09
N LEU A 213 -0.05 11.83 19.63
CA LEU A 213 -1.05 11.12 18.85
C LEU A 213 -1.93 12.09 18.06
N ALA A 214 -2.43 13.15 18.68
CA ALA A 214 -3.23 14.17 18.02
C ALA A 214 -2.44 14.87 16.90
N ALA A 215 -1.20 15.25 17.19
CA ALA A 215 -0.25 15.80 16.23
C ALA A 215 -0.05 14.88 15.01
N ALA A 216 0.36 13.63 15.26
CA ALA A 216 0.64 12.65 14.22
C ALA A 216 -0.61 12.34 13.38
N THR A 217 -1.75 12.07 14.02
CA THR A 217 -3.03 11.76 13.36
C THR A 217 -3.48 12.90 12.45
N SER A 218 -3.49 14.14 12.94
CA SER A 218 -3.88 15.31 12.14
C SER A 218 -2.95 15.51 10.96
N ARG A 219 -1.64 15.37 11.17
CA ARG A 219 -0.66 15.54 10.11
C ARG A 219 -0.78 14.47 9.01
N ILE A 220 -0.86 13.20 9.39
CA ILE A 220 -0.80 12.09 8.42
C ILE A 220 -2.14 11.84 7.73
N PHE A 221 -3.27 12.00 8.43
CA PHE A 221 -4.59 11.66 7.89
C PHE A 221 -5.41 12.86 7.43
N LEU A 222 -5.17 14.05 7.99
CA LEU A 222 -5.92 15.27 7.66
C LEU A 222 -5.08 16.29 6.90
N GLY A 223 -3.76 16.11 6.82
CA GLY A 223 -2.85 17.04 6.14
C GLY A 223 -2.70 18.39 6.85
N VAL A 224 -3.10 18.49 8.12
CA VAL A 224 -3.02 19.73 8.92
C VAL A 224 -2.08 19.56 10.09
N GLN A 225 -1.29 20.59 10.38
CA GLN A 225 -0.38 20.60 11.53
C GLN A 225 -1.02 21.36 12.68
N ILE A 226 -1.39 20.65 13.73
CA ILE A 226 -1.99 21.24 14.95
C ILE A 226 -1.01 21.24 16.14
N GLU A 227 0.23 20.79 15.93
CA GLU A 227 1.20 20.56 17.01
C GLU A 227 1.54 21.87 17.75
N CYS A 228 1.56 23.00 17.04
CA CYS A 228 1.79 24.33 17.62
C CYS A 228 0.69 24.73 18.63
N ALA A 229 -0.53 24.22 18.46
CA ALA A 229 -1.67 24.48 19.35
C ALA A 229 -1.51 23.86 20.75
N GLN A 230 -0.47 23.05 20.97
CA GLN A 230 -0.13 22.55 22.31
C GLN A 230 0.34 23.65 23.26
N CYS A 231 0.97 24.70 22.72
CA CYS A 231 1.66 25.71 23.52
C CYS A 231 1.08 27.12 23.32
N HIS A 232 0.43 27.38 22.19
CA HIS A 232 -0.13 28.69 21.87
C HIS A 232 -1.25 28.58 20.83
N ASP A 233 -2.13 29.59 20.76
CA ASP A 233 -3.15 29.65 19.70
C ASP A 233 -2.49 29.64 18.32
N HIS A 234 -3.09 28.93 17.35
CA HIS A 234 -2.48 28.75 16.04
C HIS A 234 -2.39 30.11 15.31
N PRO A 235 -1.29 30.43 14.61
CA PRO A 235 -1.04 31.77 14.08
C PRO A 235 -2.00 32.26 12.98
N PHE A 236 -2.97 31.43 12.57
CA PHE A 236 -3.98 31.74 11.56
C PHE A 236 -5.42 31.64 12.10
N ASP A 237 -5.58 31.47 13.41
CA ASP A 237 -6.87 31.59 14.12
C ASP A 237 -7.16 33.05 14.55
#